data_AF-A0A1H8QKR3-F1
#
_entry.id   AF-A0A1H8QKR3-F1
#
_cell.length_a   1.000
_cell.length_b   1.000
_cell.length_c   1.000
_cell.angle_alpha   90.00
_cell.angle_beta   90.00
_cell.angle_gamma   90.00
#
_symmetry.space_group_name_H-M   'P 1'
#
loop_
_entity.id
_entity.type
_entity.pdbx_description
1 polymer ?
#
loop_
_entity_poly.entity_id
_entity_poly.type
_entity_poly.pdbx_seq_one_letter_code
_entity_poly.pdbx_strand_id
1 'polypeptide(L)'
;MTGRTMTIAMLMALGWGGAAAAQDVPGIEICTVEKTMERRTSCLQSNVDFLQKSLDKTRLDQQQKIDSANRQIEALKGALVAMQKSIEQVQAAQKKPDPAAAAPAKDSTPPKTDAK
;
A
#
# COMPACT_ATOMS: atom_id res chain seq x y z
N MET A 1 -1.27 17.33 19.06
CA MET A 1 -0.72 16.64 17.86
C MET A 1 -1.25 17.19 16.54
N THR A 2 -2.47 17.75 16.51
CA THR A 2 -3.14 18.33 15.32
C THR A 2 -2.46 19.58 14.72
N GLY A 3 -1.83 20.43 15.54
CA GLY A 3 -1.15 21.63 15.03
C GLY A 3 0.11 21.34 14.20
N ARG A 4 0.81 20.24 14.50
CA ARG A 4 2.04 19.85 13.79
C ARG A 4 1.74 19.20 12.43
N THR A 5 0.63 18.49 12.32
CA THR A 5 0.16 17.94 11.03
C THR A 5 -0.35 19.04 10.10
N MET A 6 -0.97 20.08 10.65
CA MET A 6 -1.50 21.20 9.86
C MET A 6 -0.41 22.11 9.30
N THR A 7 0.67 22.33 10.05
CA THR A 7 1.86 23.09 9.60
C THR A 7 2.64 22.36 8.51
N ILE A 8 2.77 21.03 8.60
CA ILE A 8 3.41 20.23 7.54
C ILE A 8 2.58 20.25 6.25
N ALA A 9 1.25 20.15 6.35
CA ALA A 9 0.36 20.24 5.19
C ALA A 9 0.45 21.60 4.48
N MET A 10 0.59 22.69 5.25
CA MET A 10 0.70 24.05 4.72
C MET A 10 2.07 24.30 4.05
N LEU A 11 3.16 23.78 4.63
CA LEU A 11 4.51 23.84 4.04
C LEU A 11 4.62 23.05 2.72
N MET A 12 3.95 21.88 2.63
CA MET A 12 3.86 21.11 1.38
C MET A 12 3.14 21.92 0.28
N ALA A 13 2.00 22.55 0.60
CA ALA A 13 1.23 23.32 -0.37
C ALA A 13 2.00 24.53 -0.95
N LEU A 14 2.85 25.16 -0.14
CA LEU A 14 3.65 26.32 -0.54
C LEU A 14 4.90 25.95 -1.37
N GLY A 15 5.38 24.71 -1.28
CA GLY A 15 6.54 24.21 -2.02
C GLY A 15 6.23 23.74 -3.45
N TRP A 16 4.95 23.58 -3.80
CA TRP A 16 4.52 23.03 -5.10
C TRP A 16 4.28 24.07 -6.20
N GLY A 17 4.40 25.36 -5.89
CA GLY A 17 4.37 26.45 -6.87
C GLY A 17 5.65 26.51 -7.69
N GLY A 18 5.95 25.46 -8.44
CA GLY A 18 7.05 25.45 -9.40
C GLY A 18 6.82 26.52 -10.46
N ALA A 19 7.87 27.26 -10.81
CA ALA A 19 7.87 28.06 -12.03
C ALA A 19 7.31 27.20 -13.16
N ALA A 20 6.28 27.69 -13.84
CA ALA A 20 5.73 27.03 -15.02
C ALA A 20 6.76 27.14 -16.15
N ALA A 21 7.84 26.36 -16.06
CA ALA A 21 8.60 25.99 -17.23
C ALA A 21 7.59 25.36 -18.17
N ALA A 22 7.46 25.93 -19.37
CA ALA A 22 6.66 25.29 -20.41
C ALA A 22 7.11 23.83 -20.50
N GLN A 23 6.16 22.90 -20.40
CA GLN A 23 6.47 21.50 -20.64
C GLN A 23 6.84 21.40 -22.12
N ASP A 24 8.04 20.90 -22.37
CA ASP A 24 8.49 20.74 -23.74
C ASP A 24 7.56 19.75 -24.44
N VAL A 25 7.08 20.13 -25.61
CA VAL A 25 6.17 19.30 -26.42
C VAL A 25 7.06 18.60 -27.44
N PRO A 26 7.40 17.32 -27.25
CA PRO A 26 8.43 16.67 -28.06
C PRO A 26 8.10 16.76 -29.55
N GLY A 27 9.00 17.28 -30.38
CA GLY A 27 8.81 17.39 -31.83
C GLY A 27 8.09 18.65 -32.29
N ILE A 28 7.66 19.55 -31.38
CA ILE A 28 7.05 20.83 -31.78
C ILE A 28 8.08 21.77 -32.42
N GLU A 29 9.34 21.66 -32.01
CA GLU A 29 10.50 22.32 -32.59
C GLU A 29 10.68 21.95 -34.07
N ILE A 30 10.35 20.71 -34.45
CA ILE A 30 10.41 20.24 -35.83
C ILE A 30 9.20 20.76 -36.62
N CYS A 31 8.01 20.77 -36.02
CA CYS A 31 6.82 21.26 -36.70
C CYS A 31 6.81 22.79 -36.88
N THR A 32 7.50 23.54 -36.03
CA THR A 32 7.54 25.01 -36.08
C THR A 32 8.57 25.58 -37.05
N VAL A 33 9.59 24.80 -37.45
CA VAL A 33 10.54 25.19 -38.50
C VAL A 33 9.97 25.07 -39.92
N GLU A 34 8.83 24.38 -40.08
CA GLU A 34 8.17 24.18 -41.36
C GLU A 34 7.50 25.48 -41.85
N LYS A 35 7.82 25.87 -43.09
CA LYS A 35 7.39 27.15 -43.68
C LYS A 35 6.10 27.02 -44.49
N THR A 36 5.81 25.83 -45.01
CA THR A 36 4.57 25.58 -45.75
C THR A 36 3.44 25.27 -44.77
N MET A 37 2.30 25.96 -44.91
CA MET A 37 1.20 25.84 -43.95
C MET A 37 0.58 24.44 -43.95
N GLU A 38 0.54 23.77 -45.11
CA GLU A 38 0.06 22.40 -45.26
C GLU A 38 0.95 21.41 -44.50
N ARG A 39 2.28 21.46 -44.68
CA ARG A 39 3.18 20.56 -43.94
C ARG A 39 3.18 20.86 -42.46
N ARG A 40 3.17 22.14 -42.06
CA ARG A 40 3.12 22.53 -40.65
C ARG A 40 1.89 21.96 -39.95
N THR A 41 0.72 22.06 -40.60
CA THR A 41 -0.53 21.50 -40.08
C THR A 41 -0.45 19.97 -39.97
N SER A 42 0.07 19.29 -41.00
CA SER A 42 0.21 17.83 -40.99
C SER A 42 1.19 17.33 -39.91
N CYS A 43 2.29 18.06 -39.69
CA CYS A 43 3.27 17.73 -38.64
C CYS A 43 2.63 17.88 -37.26
N LEU A 44 1.98 19.01 -36.99
CA LEU A 44 1.29 19.26 -35.73
C LEU A 44 0.18 18.24 -35.47
N GLN A 45 -0.57 17.82 -36.48
CA GLN A 45 -1.57 16.77 -36.34
C GLN A 45 -0.94 15.44 -35.89
N SER A 46 0.12 15.00 -36.56
CA SER A 46 0.83 13.77 -36.19
C SER A 46 1.46 13.85 -34.80
N ASN A 47 1.90 15.03 -34.38
CA ASN A 47 2.41 15.30 -33.04
C ASN A 47 1.31 15.16 -31.98
N VAL A 48 0.16 15.78 -32.20
CA VAL A 48 -1.01 15.66 -31.30
C VAL A 48 -1.47 14.20 -31.18
N ASP A 49 -1.52 13.46 -32.29
CA ASP A 49 -1.87 12.04 -32.27
C ASP A 49 -0.87 11.20 -31.46
N PHE A 50 0.43 11.50 -31.58
CA PHE A 50 1.46 10.83 -30.78
C PHE A 50 1.35 11.16 -29.29
N LEU A 51 1.13 12.43 -28.94
CA LEU A 51 0.95 12.86 -27.55
C LEU A 51 -0.28 12.22 -26.93
N GLN A 52 -1.41 12.21 -27.65
CA GLN A 52 -2.65 11.60 -27.18
C GLN A 52 -2.43 10.12 -26.87
N LYS A 53 -1.80 9.36 -27.78
CA LYS A 53 -1.46 7.94 -27.57
C LYS A 53 -0.52 7.76 -26.37
N SER A 54 0.45 8.65 -26.19
CA SER A 54 1.41 8.59 -25.08
C SER A 54 0.75 8.86 -23.73
N LEU A 55 -0.16 9.84 -23.67
CA LEU A 55 -0.96 10.14 -22.49
C LEU A 55 -1.90 8.97 -22.15
N ASP A 56 -2.58 8.40 -23.14
CA ASP A 56 -3.47 7.25 -22.94
C ASP A 56 -2.71 6.02 -22.43
N LYS A 57 -1.52 5.75 -22.99
CA LYS A 57 -0.64 4.68 -22.50
C LYS A 57 -0.25 4.89 -21.04
N THR A 58 0.17 6.11 -20.69
CA THR A 58 0.57 6.45 -19.32
C THR A 58 -0.61 6.35 -18.36
N ARG A 59 -1.80 6.82 -18.78
CA ARG A 59 -3.04 6.72 -18.02
C ARG A 59 -3.43 5.26 -17.74
N LEU A 60 -3.29 4.38 -18.74
CA LEU A 60 -3.59 2.96 -18.57
C LEU A 60 -2.58 2.27 -17.65
N ASP A 61 -1.28 2.54 -17.80
CA ASP A 61 -0.24 2.00 -16.91
C ASP A 61 -0.47 2.41 -15.45
N GLN A 62 -0.82 3.68 -15.21
CA GLN A 62 -1.14 4.15 -13.86
C GLN A 62 -2.40 3.50 -13.29
N GLN A 63 -3.46 3.33 -14.09
CA GLN A 63 -4.66 2.62 -13.64
C GLN A 63 -4.35 1.17 -13.26
N GLN A 64 -3.55 0.46 -14.07
CA GLN A 64 -3.13 -0.91 -13.75
C GLN A 64 -2.34 -0.98 -12.43
N LYS A 65 -1.47 0.00 -12.18
CA LYS A 65 -0.73 0.11 -10.90
C LYS A 65 -1.68 0.34 -9.71
N ILE A 66 -2.67 1.22 -9.86
CA ILE A 66 -3.68 1.49 -8.83
C ILE A 66 -4.49 0.22 -8.55
N ASP A 67 -4.94 -0.49 -9.59
CA ASP A 67 -5.70 -1.73 -9.42
C ASP A 67 -4.89 -2.83 -8.73
N SER A 68 -3.61 -2.97 -9.09
CA SER A 68 -2.69 -3.91 -8.42
C SER A 68 -2.50 -3.54 -6.94
N ALA A 69 -2.28 -2.26 -6.64
CA ALA A 69 -2.14 -1.78 -5.27
C ALA A 69 -3.43 -2.02 -4.46
N ASN A 70 -4.60 -1.79 -5.04
CA ASN A 70 -5.88 -2.07 -4.39
C ASN A 70 -6.05 -3.55 -4.05
N ARG A 71 -5.65 -4.46 -4.95
CA ARG A 71 -5.66 -5.90 -4.66
C ARG A 71 -4.71 -6.27 -3.52
N GLN A 72 -3.52 -5.66 -3.47
CA GLN A 72 -2.58 -5.87 -2.37
C GLN A 72 -3.15 -5.36 -1.03
N ILE A 73 -3.84 -4.21 -1.05
CA ILE A 73 -4.52 -3.66 0.13
C ILE A 73 -5.57 -4.65 0.64
N GLU A 74 -6.41 -5.23 -0.22
CA GLU A 74 -7.42 -6.20 0.20
C GLU A 74 -6.80 -7.50 0.74
N ALA A 75 -5.71 -7.99 0.14
CA ALA A 75 -4.97 -9.13 0.67
C ALA A 75 -4.38 -8.85 2.07
N LEU A 76 -3.80 -7.66 2.27
CA LEU A 76 -3.24 -7.24 3.55
C LEU A 76 -4.32 -7.06 4.62
N LYS A 77 -5.49 -6.49 4.27
CA LYS A 77 -6.65 -6.42 5.17
C LYS A 77 -7.10 -7.81 5.60
N GLY A 78 -7.20 -8.76 4.67
CA GLY A 78 -7.55 -10.15 4.98
C GLY A 78 -6.56 -10.81 5.96
N ALA A 79 -5.26 -10.61 5.72
CA ALA A 79 -4.21 -11.11 6.62
C ALA A 79 -4.30 -10.47 8.02
N LEU A 80 -4.57 -9.17 8.11
CA LEU A 80 -4.78 -8.46 9.37
C LEU A 80 -5.95 -9.06 10.18
N VAL A 81 -7.09 -9.30 9.52
CA VAL A 81 -8.27 -9.91 10.16
C VAL A 81 -7.94 -11.33 10.65
N ALA A 82 -7.26 -12.14 9.85
CA ALA A 82 -6.86 -13.50 10.24
C ALA A 82 -5.90 -13.49 11.44
N MET A 83 -4.95 -12.54 11.47
CA MET A 83 -4.01 -12.38 12.57
C MET A 83 -4.73 -11.89 13.83
N GLN A 84 -5.66 -10.94 13.71
CA GLN A 84 -6.48 -10.46 14.84
C GLN A 84 -7.30 -11.60 15.46
N LYS A 85 -7.92 -12.45 14.63
CA LYS A 85 -8.63 -13.64 15.10
C LYS A 85 -7.73 -14.67 15.78
N SER A 86 -6.46 -14.78 15.37
CA SER A 86 -5.47 -15.65 16.02
C SER A 86 -5.08 -15.10 17.40
N ILE A 87 -4.89 -13.79 17.51
CA ILE A 87 -4.63 -13.10 18.78
C ILE A 87 -5.80 -13.30 19.76
N GLU A 88 -7.04 -13.14 19.30
CA GLU A 88 -8.23 -13.37 20.13
C GLU A 88 -8.31 -14.81 20.66
N GLN A 89 -8.02 -15.81 19.83
CA GLN A 89 -7.99 -17.22 20.24
C GLN A 89 -6.91 -17.49 21.30
N VAL A 90 -5.70 -16.94 21.13
CA VAL A 90 -4.60 -17.10 22.10
C VAL A 90 -4.95 -16.39 23.42
N GLN A 91 -5.51 -15.19 23.38
CA GLN A 91 -5.95 -14.48 24.58
C GLN A 91 -7.09 -15.23 25.30
N ALA A 92 -8.03 -15.81 24.56
CA ALA A 92 -9.11 -16.62 25.13
C ALA A 92 -8.58 -17.91 25.76
N ALA A 93 -7.57 -18.54 25.16
CA ALA A 93 -6.90 -19.71 25.72
C ALA A 93 -6.13 -19.39 27.01
N GLN A 94 -5.46 -18.23 27.07
CA GLN A 94 -4.76 -17.77 28.28
C GLN A 94 -5.70 -17.39 29.43
N LYS A 95 -6.95 -17.01 29.14
CA LYS A 95 -7.97 -16.66 30.15
C LYS A 95 -8.72 -17.87 30.72
N LYS A 96 -8.52 -19.08 30.19
CA LYS A 96 -9.05 -20.31 30.81
C LYS A 96 -8.14 -20.68 31.98
N PRO A 97 -8.64 -20.74 33.22
CA PRO A 97 -7.84 -21.21 34.35
C PRO A 97 -7.45 -22.66 34.14
N ASP A 98 -6.19 -22.99 34.44
CA ASP A 98 -5.70 -24.37 34.53
C ASP A 98 -6.66 -25.22 35.38
N PRO A 99 -7.23 -26.32 34.86
CA PRO A 99 -7.77 -27.38 35.70
C PRO A 99 -6.59 -28.22 36.26
N ALA A 100 -5.72 -27.60 37.03
CA ALA A 100 -4.61 -28.26 37.71
C ALA A 100 -4.45 -27.70 39.14
N ALA A 101 -5.54 -27.69 39.89
CA ALA A 101 -5.50 -27.52 41.34
C ALA A 101 -6.69 -28.23 42.01
N ALA A 102 -6.84 -29.54 41.76
CA ALA A 102 -7.43 -30.41 42.76
C ALA A 102 -6.30 -30.79 43.73
N ALA A 103 -6.43 -30.28 44.95
CA ALA A 103 -5.45 -30.34 46.03
C ALA A 103 -5.15 -31.78 46.53
N PRO A 104 -4.04 -31.98 47.27
CA PRO A 104 -3.51 -33.29 47.67
C PRO A 104 -4.17 -33.83 48.95
N ALA A 105 -4.28 -35.15 49.10
CA ALA A 105 -4.65 -35.78 50.36
C ALA A 105 -3.93 -37.12 50.58
N LYS A 106 -2.88 -37.03 51.42
CA LYS A 106 -2.54 -37.91 52.55
C LYS A 106 -2.34 -39.41 52.32
N ASP A 107 -1.06 -39.79 52.38
CA ASP A 107 -0.46 -40.73 53.36
C ASP A 107 -1.38 -41.80 53.98
N SER A 108 -1.04 -43.07 53.73
CA SER A 108 -1.15 -44.15 54.72
C SER A 108 -0.24 -45.35 54.36
N THR A 109 0.90 -45.40 55.05
CA THR A 109 1.60 -46.58 55.64
C THR A 109 2.30 -47.61 54.73
N PRO A 110 3.61 -47.87 54.96
CA PRO A 110 4.30 -49.10 54.58
C PRO A 110 4.26 -50.15 55.73
N PRO A 111 4.34 -51.46 55.42
CA PRO A 111 5.47 -52.20 55.99
C PRO A 111 6.14 -53.20 55.02
N LYS A 112 7.47 -53.13 55.04
CA LYS A 112 8.51 -54.17 54.91
C LYS A 112 8.07 -55.57 54.43
N THR A 113 8.62 -55.98 53.30
CA THR A 113 8.92 -57.39 53.01
C THR A 113 10.41 -57.64 53.26
N ASP A 114 10.69 -58.36 54.35
CA ASP A 114 11.88 -59.18 54.52
C ASP A 114 11.82 -60.42 53.59
N ALA A 115 12.99 -61.06 53.41
CA ALA A 115 13.32 -62.29 52.68
C ALA A 115 13.93 -62.03 51.28
N LYS A 116 15.12 -62.55 50.92
CA LYS A 116 15.99 -63.58 51.50
C LYS A 116 17.37 -63.47 50.84
#